data_AF-A0A2U9IFA8-F1
#
_entry.id   AF-A0A2U9IFA8-F1
#
_cell.length_a   1.000
_cell.length_b   1.000
_cell.length_c   1.000
_cell.angle_alpha   90.00
_cell.angle_beta   90.00
_cell.angle_gamma   90.00
#
_symmetry.space_group_name_H-M   'P 1'
#
loop_
_entity.id
_entity.type
_entity.pdbx_description
1 polymer ?
#
loop_
_entity_poly.entity_id
_entity_poly.type
_entity_poly.pdbx_seq_one_letter_code
_entity_poly.pdbx_strand_id
1 'polypeptide(L)'
;MVERNILPFSAIVGQERLKKALLIIAINPSIGGLLIKGPKGVAKSTAVRALANLLPEIDVVADCPFSCDPYDNNKMCENCKRRLLAGEKLPTKKRKMRIVDLPVSATLDRVVGSLDIKKAIEDGIRSLQPGLLAEANRGILYIDEVNLLNDDIVNAILDSAASKVNVVEREGVSVSHPADFILIGTMNPEEGELRPQLLDRFGISVEAESPKSEDELIEIANRVEEFEKDPENFKKRFLNNEKEIEIKIITARRLLPEVDISEKLLKIIANVVLRYSLSNRAMIAAVKVSKTIAAMEGRKEVNLKDVKEALELVLPHRLKNEPLNQGLNNTPNINEIINNLDKEDNQKGNENEKTENKENGNENKENNELDKENIKINFDTKNINSEKSGKSGVSKSYGYLDNHEGTILDFHSTIVNMALNKRRKIAEDDIVLRDNLGKGSLPILILLDTSKSMNFNKRINIATRISHSLLANAYKLRSKVGLITFSGTASQYIIPFSKNFDKFNKILSNTRPFGKTPLSHALLNAFNILRKESKYATPITFIITDGKANVSISGNIKHELECLSYKLGKISKVIIIDTNYSEFLPSYNKLIAEKSNGILLNINDSIRFLNIRIT
;
A
#
# COMPACT_ATOMS: atom_id res chain seq x y z
N MET A 1 13.94 36.99 -4.42
CA MET A 1 12.68 36.25 -4.24
C MET A 1 11.57 37.27 -4.29
N VAL A 2 10.64 37.17 -5.25
CA VAL A 2 9.45 38.03 -5.24
C VAL A 2 8.64 37.59 -4.01
N GLU A 3 8.59 38.41 -2.96
CA GLU A 3 7.64 38.22 -1.87
C GLU A 3 6.25 38.38 -2.49
N ARG A 4 5.65 37.26 -2.90
CA ARG A 4 4.26 37.26 -3.32
C ARG A 4 3.45 37.65 -2.09
N ASN A 5 2.67 38.72 -2.21
CA ASN A 5 1.70 39.08 -1.19
C ASN A 5 0.68 37.94 -1.08
N ILE A 6 0.80 37.15 -0.02
CA ILE A 6 -0.09 36.04 0.31
C ILE A 6 -1.16 36.54 1.27
N LEU A 7 -2.41 36.15 1.01
CA LEU A 7 -3.55 36.45 1.86
C LEU A 7 -3.37 35.83 3.26
N PRO A 8 -3.63 36.56 4.36
CA PRO A 8 -3.61 36.02 5.72
C PRO A 8 -4.51 34.78 5.90
N PHE A 9 -4.07 33.80 6.68
CA PHE A 9 -4.82 32.55 6.88
C PHE A 9 -6.17 32.79 7.56
N SER A 10 -6.21 33.71 8.53
CA SER A 10 -7.43 34.12 9.23
C SER A 10 -8.41 34.90 8.34
N ALA A 11 -7.94 35.46 7.22
CA ALA A 11 -8.77 36.24 6.30
C ALA A 11 -9.52 35.37 5.29
N ILE A 12 -9.22 34.07 5.20
CA ILE A 12 -9.97 33.14 4.35
C ILE A 12 -11.39 33.00 4.89
N VAL A 13 -12.40 33.22 4.05
CA VAL A 13 -13.83 33.12 4.42
C VAL A 13 -14.27 31.66 4.35
N GLY A 14 -15.05 31.21 5.34
CA GLY A 14 -15.57 29.84 5.39
C GLY A 14 -14.47 28.78 5.44
N GLN A 15 -14.72 27.64 4.81
CA GLN A 15 -13.76 26.51 4.71
C GLN A 15 -13.26 25.99 6.07
N GLU A 16 -14.11 26.03 7.09
CA GLU A 16 -13.73 25.71 8.47
C GLU A 16 -13.14 24.30 8.60
N ARG A 17 -13.70 23.33 7.87
CA ARG A 17 -13.15 21.97 7.81
C ARG A 17 -11.74 21.91 7.22
N LEU A 18 -11.49 22.65 6.13
CA LEU A 18 -10.17 22.70 5.50
C LEU A 18 -9.16 23.41 6.39
N LYS A 19 -9.51 24.56 6.97
CA LYS A 19 -8.65 25.28 7.93
C LYS A 19 -8.29 24.39 9.11
N LYS A 20 -9.27 23.69 9.69
CA LYS A 20 -9.04 22.78 10.81
C LYS A 20 -8.12 21.61 10.43
N ALA A 21 -8.31 21.00 9.26
CA ALA A 21 -7.43 19.94 8.77
C ALA A 21 -5.99 20.43 8.53
N LEU A 22 -5.82 21.65 8.01
CA LEU A 22 -4.53 22.33 7.85
C LEU A 22 -3.83 22.60 9.19
N LEU A 23 -4.59 23.01 10.21
CA LEU A 23 -4.05 23.21 11.57
C LEU A 23 -3.66 21.88 12.23
N ILE A 24 -4.47 20.83 12.07
CA ILE A 24 -4.17 19.49 12.59
C ILE A 24 -2.85 18.96 12.02
N ILE A 25 -2.66 19.05 10.69
CA ILE A 25 -1.43 18.57 10.07
C ILE A 25 -0.22 19.44 10.42
N ALA A 26 -0.43 20.75 10.61
CA ALA A 26 0.60 21.65 11.12
C ALA A 26 1.03 21.30 12.54
N ILE A 27 0.09 20.96 13.43
CA ILE A 27 0.40 20.58 14.82
C ILE A 27 1.10 19.22 14.86
N ASN A 28 0.61 18.24 14.09
CA ASN A 28 1.16 16.89 14.08
C ASN A 28 1.50 16.39 12.67
N PRO A 29 2.71 16.72 12.16
CA PRO A 29 3.20 16.24 10.85
C PRO A 29 3.32 14.72 10.72
N SER A 30 3.27 13.96 11.83
CA SER A 30 3.41 12.51 11.83
C SER A 30 2.14 11.76 11.40
N ILE A 31 1.03 12.48 11.17
CA ILE A 31 -0.24 11.91 10.67
C ILE A 31 -0.07 11.36 9.24
N GLY A 32 0.92 11.85 8.47
CA GLY A 32 1.33 11.31 7.16
C GLY A 32 1.13 12.29 6.01
N GLY A 33 -0.04 12.93 5.95
CA GLY A 33 -0.34 13.95 4.94
C GLY A 33 -1.82 14.32 4.87
N LEU A 34 -2.12 15.43 4.20
CA LEU A 34 -3.45 15.98 3.99
C LEU A 34 -3.84 15.92 2.52
N LEU A 35 -5.03 15.39 2.26
CA LEU A 35 -5.64 15.31 0.94
C LEU A 35 -6.81 16.28 0.84
N ILE A 36 -6.74 17.25 -0.08
CA ILE A 36 -7.77 18.27 -0.28
C ILE A 36 -8.50 17.98 -1.59
N LYS A 37 -9.77 17.58 -1.47
CA LYS A 37 -10.67 17.33 -2.60
C LYS A 37 -11.52 18.57 -2.86
N GLY A 38 -11.88 18.81 -4.10
CA GLY A 38 -12.85 19.85 -4.44
C GLY A 38 -12.62 20.42 -5.85
N PRO A 39 -13.56 21.23 -6.36
CA PRO A 39 -13.45 21.81 -7.69
C PRO A 39 -12.28 22.82 -7.79
N LYS A 40 -12.08 23.37 -8.98
CA LYS A 40 -11.17 24.52 -9.18
C LYS A 40 -11.83 25.78 -8.62
N GLY A 41 -11.02 26.74 -8.16
CA GLY A 41 -11.52 28.04 -7.67
C GLY A 41 -11.87 28.13 -6.16
N VAL A 42 -11.90 27.03 -5.41
CA VAL A 42 -12.20 27.04 -3.96
C VAL A 42 -10.97 27.31 -3.07
N ALA A 43 -10.03 28.16 -3.50
CA ALA A 43 -8.89 28.64 -2.70
C ALA A 43 -7.97 27.57 -2.05
N LYS A 44 -7.95 26.32 -2.53
CA LYS A 44 -7.14 25.21 -1.97
C LYS A 44 -5.66 25.57 -1.83
N SER A 45 -5.06 26.07 -2.92
CA SER A 45 -3.64 26.44 -2.96
C SER A 45 -3.36 27.71 -2.16
N THR A 46 -4.29 28.66 -2.12
CA THR A 46 -4.22 29.88 -1.30
C THR A 46 -4.19 29.54 0.19
N ALA A 47 -5.05 28.62 0.65
CA ALA A 47 -5.11 28.20 2.05
C ALA A 47 -3.80 27.54 2.53
N VAL A 48 -3.21 26.69 1.70
CA VAL A 48 -1.91 26.06 2.01
C VAL A 48 -0.79 27.11 2.07
N ARG A 49 -0.79 28.07 1.14
CA ARG A 49 0.20 29.16 1.13
C ARG A 49 0.08 30.08 2.34
N ALA A 50 -1.15 30.41 2.72
CA ALA A 50 -1.43 31.19 3.91
C ALA A 50 -0.97 30.45 5.19
N LEU A 51 -1.19 29.14 5.29
CA LEU A 51 -0.73 28.33 6.42
C LEU A 51 0.79 28.42 6.59
N ALA A 52 1.59 28.31 5.52
CA ALA A 52 3.05 28.32 5.67
C ALA A 52 3.60 29.63 6.23
N ASN A 53 2.93 30.76 5.96
CA ASN A 53 3.29 32.06 6.50
C ASN A 53 2.92 32.21 7.98
N LEU A 54 1.90 31.49 8.42
CA LEU A 54 1.41 31.44 9.80
C LEU A 54 2.28 30.57 10.70
N LEU A 55 3.02 29.61 10.14
CA LEU A 55 3.85 28.69 10.91
C LEU A 55 5.07 29.41 11.49
N PRO A 56 5.46 29.07 12.73
CA PRO A 56 6.59 29.71 13.39
C PRO A 56 7.89 29.41 12.65
N GLU A 57 8.85 30.34 12.79
CA GLU A 57 10.19 30.14 12.27
C GLU A 57 10.88 28.94 12.94
N ILE A 58 11.70 28.25 12.15
CA ILE A 58 12.49 27.09 12.58
C ILE A 58 13.98 27.42 12.54
N ASP A 59 14.72 26.91 13.52
CA ASP A 59 16.18 26.95 13.52
C ASP A 59 16.74 25.90 12.55
N VAL A 60 17.61 26.31 11.63
CA VAL A 60 18.28 25.44 10.65
C VAL A 60 19.78 25.65 10.65
N VAL A 61 20.52 24.62 10.23
CA VAL A 61 21.94 24.75 9.92
C VAL A 61 22.11 25.63 8.66
N ALA A 62 22.77 26.78 8.80
CA ALA A 62 22.81 27.86 7.81
C ALA A 62 23.53 27.48 6.50
N ASP A 63 24.57 26.66 6.59
CA ASP A 63 25.41 26.21 5.47
C ASP A 63 25.03 24.82 4.94
N CYS A 64 23.91 24.25 5.42
CA CYS A 64 23.46 22.93 5.00
C CYS A 64 22.41 23.03 3.88
N PRO A 65 22.61 22.36 2.72
CA PRO A 65 21.63 22.38 1.62
C PRO A 65 20.28 21.77 2.01
N PHE A 66 20.27 20.84 2.98
CA PHE A 66 19.06 20.16 3.46
C PHE A 66 18.37 20.90 4.61
N SER A 67 18.90 22.03 5.09
CA SER A 67 18.32 22.79 6.21
C SER A 67 18.09 21.94 7.48
N CYS A 68 19.09 21.12 7.82
CA CYS A 68 19.03 20.18 8.95
C CYS A 68 18.68 20.86 10.29
N ASP A 69 18.09 20.08 11.20
CA ASP A 69 17.91 20.50 12.58
C ASP A 69 19.27 20.62 13.28
N PRO A 70 19.61 21.76 13.90
CA PRO A 70 20.87 21.93 14.59
C PRO A 70 20.93 21.25 15.96
N TYR A 71 19.79 20.81 16.52
CA TYR A 71 19.70 20.26 17.87
C TYR A 71 19.37 18.76 17.91
N ASP A 72 18.75 18.22 16.86
CA ASP A 72 18.36 16.80 16.79
C ASP A 72 19.25 16.00 15.82
N ASN A 73 20.15 15.18 16.38
CA ASN A 73 21.05 14.31 15.62
C ASN A 73 20.27 13.39 14.66
N ASN A 74 19.09 12.87 15.04
CA ASN A 74 18.33 11.96 14.18
C ASN A 74 17.80 12.65 12.90
N LYS A 75 17.70 13.98 12.90
CA LYS A 75 17.20 14.81 11.80
C LYS A 75 18.32 15.52 11.01
N MET A 76 19.57 15.13 11.22
CA MET A 76 20.73 15.67 10.52
C MET A 76 21.16 14.78 9.34
N CYS A 77 21.68 15.42 8.29
CA CYS A 77 22.40 14.73 7.23
C CYS A 77 23.76 14.26 7.73
N GLU A 78 24.36 13.30 7.03
CA GLU A 78 25.63 12.67 7.43
C GLU A 78 26.77 13.68 7.65
N ASN A 79 26.83 14.75 6.85
CA ASN A 79 27.85 15.79 7.00
C ASN A 79 27.65 16.62 8.28
N CYS A 80 26.43 17.04 8.59
CA CYS A 80 26.12 17.77 9.83
C CYS A 80 26.36 16.89 11.06
N LYS A 81 25.99 15.61 10.99
CA LYS A 81 26.27 14.62 12.04
C LYS A 81 27.76 14.50 12.31
N ARG A 82 28.57 14.32 11.26
CA ARG A 82 30.03 14.20 11.38
C ARG A 82 30.66 15.44 12.00
N ARG A 83 30.26 16.64 11.56
CA ARG A 83 30.76 17.91 12.12
C ARG A 83 30.41 18.07 13.60
N LEU A 84 29.17 17.74 13.97
CA LEU A 84 28.72 17.77 15.37
C LEU A 84 29.51 16.76 16.23
N LEU A 85 29.71 15.53 15.74
CA LEU A 85 30.50 14.50 16.42
C LEU A 85 31.99 14.88 16.54
N ALA A 86 32.51 15.67 15.61
CA ALA A 86 33.85 16.24 15.67
C ALA A 86 33.96 17.43 16.64
N GLY A 87 32.87 17.82 17.32
CA GLY A 87 32.85 18.94 18.25
C GLY A 87 32.74 20.32 17.61
N GLU A 88 32.47 20.40 16.30
CA GLU A 88 32.25 21.67 15.62
C GLU A 88 30.90 22.29 16.01
N LYS A 89 30.87 23.63 16.17
CA LYS A 89 29.62 24.37 16.31
C LYS A 89 29.00 24.59 14.93
N LEU A 90 27.82 24.02 14.69
CA LEU A 90 27.07 24.23 13.46
C LEU A 90 26.50 25.66 13.44
N PRO A 91 26.68 26.43 12.34
CA PRO A 91 26.09 27.76 12.23
C PRO A 91 24.57 27.66 12.15
N THR A 92 23.85 28.37 13.01
CA THR A 92 22.38 28.35 13.07
C THR A 92 21.76 29.62 12.50
N LYS A 93 20.61 29.48 11.84
CA LYS A 93 19.81 30.59 11.33
C LYS A 93 18.32 30.27 11.48
N LYS A 94 17.50 31.27 11.80
CA LYS A 94 16.04 31.16 11.74
C LYS A 94 15.52 31.35 10.32
N ARG A 95 14.56 30.53 9.91
CA ARG A 95 13.83 30.69 8.65
C ARG A 95 12.37 30.29 8.81
N LYS A 96 11.49 30.87 8.00
CA LYS A 96 10.13 30.35 7.80
C LYS A 96 10.14 28.99 7.11
N MET A 97 9.10 28.19 7.34
CA MET A 97 8.88 26.95 6.61
C MET A 97 8.70 27.25 5.12
N ARG A 98 9.35 26.46 4.27
CA ARG A 98 9.26 26.60 2.82
C ARG A 98 8.14 25.72 2.29
N ILE A 99 7.38 26.24 1.35
CA ILE A 99 6.51 25.43 0.50
C ILE A 99 7.28 25.12 -0.77
N VAL A 100 7.34 23.84 -1.09
CA VAL A 100 7.91 23.35 -2.35
C VAL A 100 6.75 22.79 -3.17
N ASP A 101 6.48 23.46 -4.28
CA ASP A 101 5.46 23.04 -5.24
C ASP A 101 6.06 21.94 -6.15
N LEU A 102 5.40 20.79 -6.21
CA LEU A 102 5.74 19.70 -7.12
C LEU A 102 4.93 19.84 -8.42
N PRO A 103 5.56 20.16 -9.56
CA PRO A 103 4.86 20.19 -10.82
C PRO A 103 4.52 18.77 -11.30
N VAL A 104 3.39 18.62 -12.00
CA VAL A 104 2.95 17.34 -12.56
C VAL A 104 3.97 16.76 -13.55
N SER A 105 4.71 17.63 -14.25
CA SER A 105 5.75 17.26 -15.22
C SER A 105 7.14 17.02 -14.59
N ALA A 106 7.26 16.98 -13.26
CA ALA A 106 8.54 16.72 -12.61
C ALA A 106 9.11 15.36 -13.03
N THR A 107 10.42 15.29 -13.25
CA THR A 107 11.12 14.01 -13.39
C THR A 107 11.50 13.44 -12.02
N LEU A 108 11.68 12.13 -11.92
CA LEU A 108 12.11 11.49 -10.66
C LEU A 108 13.41 12.11 -10.11
N ASP A 109 14.37 12.42 -10.99
CA ASP A 109 15.64 13.06 -10.60
C ASP A 109 15.45 14.48 -10.04
N ARG A 110 14.49 15.24 -10.56
CA ARG A 110 14.17 16.55 -9.99
C ARG A 110 13.55 16.42 -8.60
N VAL A 111 12.76 15.37 -8.36
CA VAL A 111 12.08 15.12 -7.08
C VAL A 111 13.06 14.62 -6.02
N VAL A 112 13.73 13.50 -6.32
CA VAL A 112 14.59 12.76 -5.40
C VAL A 112 15.99 13.38 -5.32
N GLY A 113 16.45 14.03 -6.39
CA GLY A 113 17.82 14.50 -6.54
C GLY A 113 18.58 13.62 -7.52
N SER A 114 19.62 14.18 -8.13
CA SER A 114 20.52 13.47 -9.05
C SER A 114 21.91 13.32 -8.43
N LEU A 115 22.67 12.36 -8.92
CA LEU A 115 24.07 12.14 -8.55
C LEU A 115 24.95 12.58 -9.72
N ASP A 116 25.84 13.55 -9.49
CA ASP A 116 26.84 13.94 -10.48
C ASP A 116 28.00 12.94 -10.46
N ILE A 117 27.98 12.00 -11.40
CA ILE A 117 28.94 10.89 -11.48
C ILE A 117 30.39 11.41 -11.52
N LYS A 118 30.66 12.52 -12.23
CA LYS A 118 32.01 13.06 -12.35
C LYS A 118 32.53 13.53 -10.98
N LYS A 119 31.72 14.32 -10.27
CA LYS A 119 32.02 14.74 -8.90
C LYS A 119 32.00 13.60 -7.89
N ALA A 120 31.22 12.54 -8.13
CA ALA A 120 31.15 11.38 -7.24
C ALA A 120 32.47 10.61 -7.23
N ILE A 121 33.12 10.54 -8.39
CA ILE A 121 34.40 9.87 -8.59
C ILE A 121 35.56 10.74 -8.07
N GLU A 122 35.50 12.07 -8.24
CA GLU A 122 36.55 13.01 -7.81
C GLU A 122 36.48 13.41 -6.32
N ASP A 123 35.29 13.77 -5.81
CA ASP A 123 35.07 14.32 -4.45
C ASP A 123 34.39 13.32 -3.48
N GLY A 124 34.05 12.11 -3.94
CA GLY A 124 33.31 11.12 -3.16
C GLY A 124 31.83 11.49 -2.93
N ILE A 125 31.34 11.36 -1.68
CA ILE A 125 29.91 11.46 -1.26
C ILE A 125 29.30 12.87 -1.52
N ARG A 126 30.08 13.85 -2.00
CA ARG A 126 29.67 15.25 -2.20
C ARG A 126 28.95 15.55 -3.52
N SER A 127 28.60 14.53 -4.30
CA SER A 127 28.03 14.68 -5.65
C SER A 127 26.51 14.78 -5.74
N LEU A 128 25.79 14.70 -4.62
CA LEU A 128 24.33 14.77 -4.63
C LEU A 128 23.87 16.19 -4.98
N GLN A 129 23.17 16.34 -6.10
CA GLN A 129 22.40 17.54 -6.39
C GLN A 129 21.04 17.42 -5.67
N PRO A 130 20.72 18.32 -4.73
CA PRO A 130 19.48 18.25 -3.98
C PRO A 130 18.26 18.38 -4.89
N GLY A 131 17.30 17.48 -4.73
CA GLY A 131 16.00 17.54 -5.39
C GLY A 131 14.94 18.32 -4.58
N LEU A 132 13.70 18.30 -5.05
CA LEU A 132 12.56 18.93 -4.38
C LEU A 132 12.33 18.38 -2.96
N LEU A 133 12.58 17.08 -2.73
CA LEU A 133 12.46 16.49 -1.40
C LEU A 133 13.50 17.02 -0.40
N ALA A 134 14.68 17.39 -0.87
CA ALA A 134 15.70 18.06 -0.05
C ALA A 134 15.28 19.48 0.29
N GLU A 135 14.73 20.21 -0.69
CA GLU A 135 14.21 21.57 -0.50
C GLU A 135 13.02 21.60 0.48
N ALA A 136 12.17 20.57 0.43
CA ALA A 136 10.98 20.44 1.25
C ALA A 136 11.28 20.03 2.70
N ASN A 137 12.50 19.59 3.01
CA ASN A 137 12.87 19.15 4.36
C ASN A 137 12.58 20.24 5.40
N ARG A 138 11.86 19.85 6.45
CA ARG A 138 11.31 20.72 7.51
C ARG A 138 10.43 21.84 6.96
N GLY A 139 9.65 21.53 5.93
CA GLY A 139 8.71 22.41 5.25
C GLY A 139 7.47 21.66 4.78
N ILE A 140 6.84 22.15 3.72
CA ILE A 140 5.62 21.60 3.13
C ILE A 140 5.93 21.20 1.68
N LEU A 141 5.63 19.95 1.32
CA LEU A 141 5.60 19.51 -0.06
C LEU A 141 4.15 19.60 -0.55
N TYR A 142 3.88 20.56 -1.43
CA TYR A 142 2.58 20.76 -2.04
C TYR A 142 2.53 20.10 -3.41
N ILE A 143 1.50 19.29 -3.64
CA ILE A 143 1.26 18.62 -4.91
C ILE A 143 -0.10 19.08 -5.43
N ASP A 144 -0.09 19.77 -6.56
CA ASP A 144 -1.33 20.07 -7.27
C ASP A 144 -1.74 18.87 -8.14
N GLU A 145 -3.01 18.50 -8.09
CA GLU A 145 -3.58 17.43 -8.92
C GLU A 145 -2.81 16.10 -8.77
N VAL A 146 -2.76 15.55 -7.55
CA VAL A 146 -2.03 14.31 -7.20
C VAL A 146 -2.43 13.13 -8.09
N ASN A 147 -3.65 13.14 -8.63
CA ASN A 147 -4.17 12.14 -9.58
C ASN A 147 -3.39 12.06 -10.89
N LEU A 148 -2.64 13.11 -11.27
CA LEU A 148 -1.89 13.17 -12.53
C LEU A 148 -0.42 12.75 -12.41
N LEU A 149 0.07 12.48 -11.19
CA LEU A 149 1.47 12.11 -10.97
C LEU A 149 1.79 10.68 -11.45
N ASN A 150 3.04 10.50 -11.89
CA ASN A 150 3.60 9.19 -12.21
C ASN A 150 3.86 8.34 -10.95
N ASP A 151 3.68 7.02 -11.07
CA ASP A 151 3.78 6.03 -9.99
C ASP A 151 5.16 6.06 -9.30
N ASP A 152 6.25 6.22 -10.06
CA ASP A 152 7.61 6.23 -9.49
C ASP A 152 7.83 7.43 -8.56
N ILE A 153 7.31 8.61 -8.95
CA ILE A 153 7.40 9.85 -8.17
C ILE A 153 6.54 9.74 -6.92
N VAL A 154 5.32 9.25 -7.08
CA VAL A 154 4.40 8.98 -5.97
C VAL A 154 5.04 8.07 -4.94
N ASN A 155 5.61 6.94 -5.35
CA ASN A 155 6.25 5.99 -4.45
C ASN A 155 7.42 6.64 -3.69
N ALA A 156 8.28 7.38 -4.39
CA ALA A 156 9.41 8.06 -3.78
C ALA A 156 8.97 9.10 -2.72
N ILE A 157 7.93 9.89 -3.01
CA ILE A 157 7.38 10.88 -2.08
C ILE A 157 6.77 10.20 -0.87
N LEU A 158 5.94 9.18 -1.09
CA LEU A 158 5.22 8.49 -0.02
C LEU A 158 6.15 7.68 0.89
N ASP A 159 7.23 7.12 0.34
CA ASP A 159 8.24 6.43 1.14
C ASP A 159 9.05 7.44 1.95
N SER A 160 9.45 8.57 1.35
CA SER A 160 10.15 9.65 2.05
C SER A 160 9.29 10.31 3.14
N ALA A 161 8.00 10.53 2.89
CA ALA A 161 7.06 11.09 3.87
C ALA A 161 6.86 10.16 5.09
N ALA A 162 6.94 8.85 4.89
CA ALA A 162 6.80 7.85 5.94
C ALA A 162 8.12 7.60 6.70
N SER A 163 9.24 7.45 5.99
CA SER A 163 10.56 7.19 6.58
C SER A 163 11.23 8.44 7.15
N LYS A 164 10.79 9.63 6.72
CA LYS A 164 11.41 10.95 6.99
C LYS A 164 12.83 11.08 6.41
N VAL A 165 13.22 10.16 5.52
CA VAL A 165 14.54 10.10 4.88
C VAL A 165 14.33 9.78 3.41
N ASN A 166 14.90 10.62 2.55
CA ASN A 166 14.97 10.32 1.12
C ASN A 166 16.25 9.54 0.85
N VAL A 167 16.14 8.47 0.06
CA VAL A 167 17.28 7.62 -0.33
C VAL A 167 17.40 7.63 -1.85
N VAL A 168 18.57 8.03 -2.33
CA VAL A 168 18.91 8.13 -3.75
C VAL A 168 19.89 7.01 -4.07
N GLU A 169 19.44 6.03 -4.86
CA GLU A 169 20.24 4.89 -5.31
C GLU A 169 20.46 4.98 -6.82
N ARG A 170 21.71 5.21 -7.25
CA ARG A 170 22.11 5.20 -8.67
C ARG A 170 23.48 4.54 -8.80
N GLU A 171 23.61 3.66 -9.80
CA GLU A 171 24.92 3.12 -10.23
C GLU A 171 25.75 2.48 -9.10
N GLY A 172 25.08 1.84 -8.14
CA GLY A 172 25.72 1.19 -6.99
C GLY A 172 26.06 2.13 -5.83
N VAL A 173 25.80 3.43 -5.95
CA VAL A 173 25.94 4.42 -4.88
C VAL A 173 24.58 4.69 -4.25
N SER A 174 24.51 4.59 -2.92
CA SER A 174 23.32 4.92 -2.13
C SER A 174 23.63 6.11 -1.23
N VAL A 175 23.03 7.26 -1.49
CA VAL A 175 23.09 8.44 -0.63
C VAL A 175 21.74 8.67 0.02
N SER A 176 21.72 9.10 1.28
CA SER A 176 20.47 9.44 1.96
C SER A 176 20.55 10.81 2.62
N HIS A 177 19.41 11.49 2.69
CA HIS A 177 19.30 12.77 3.39
C HIS A 177 17.95 12.91 4.10
N PRO A 178 17.87 13.75 5.15
CA PRO A 178 16.61 14.03 5.82
C PRO A 178 15.57 14.63 4.85
N ALA A 179 14.34 14.17 4.97
CA ALA A 179 13.20 14.61 4.19
C ALA A 179 11.93 14.59 5.07
N ASP A 180 11.96 15.33 6.17
CA ASP A 180 10.83 15.48 7.08
C ASP A 180 9.95 16.66 6.69
N PHE A 181 8.98 16.41 5.80
CA PHE A 181 8.06 17.42 5.30
C PHE A 181 6.61 17.05 5.59
N ILE A 182 5.74 18.07 5.57
CA ILE A 182 4.30 17.91 5.56
C ILE A 182 3.85 17.71 4.12
N LEU A 183 3.23 16.57 3.83
CA LEU A 183 2.67 16.27 2.50
C LEU A 183 1.25 16.84 2.40
N ILE A 184 1.03 17.74 1.44
CA ILE A 184 -0.31 18.25 1.12
C ILE A 184 -0.57 18.03 -0.36
N GLY A 185 -1.63 17.29 -0.67
CA GLY A 185 -2.03 16.99 -2.03
C GLY A 185 -3.44 17.51 -2.32
N THR A 186 -3.64 18.12 -3.48
CA THR A 186 -4.98 18.49 -3.97
C THR A 186 -5.42 17.52 -5.06
N MET A 187 -6.73 17.37 -5.25
CA MET A 187 -7.26 16.78 -6.48
C MET A 187 -8.59 17.43 -6.87
N ASN A 188 -8.93 17.29 -8.14
CA ASN A 188 -10.30 17.44 -8.62
C ASN A 188 -10.88 16.03 -8.85
N PRO A 189 -11.95 15.63 -8.12
CA PRO A 189 -12.60 14.33 -8.33
C PRO A 189 -13.08 14.09 -9.77
N GLU A 190 -13.35 15.16 -10.53
CA GLU A 190 -13.79 15.07 -11.93
C GLU A 190 -12.68 14.64 -12.90
N GLU A 191 -11.41 14.84 -12.52
CA GLU A 191 -10.24 14.55 -13.38
C GLU A 191 -9.70 13.11 -13.19
N GLY A 192 -10.41 12.30 -12.40
CA GLY A 192 -10.09 10.89 -12.19
C GLY A 192 -9.95 10.52 -10.72
N GLU A 193 -10.03 9.22 -10.45
CA GLU A 193 -9.88 8.67 -9.10
C GLU A 193 -8.41 8.50 -8.72
N LEU A 194 -8.11 8.72 -7.44
CA LEU A 194 -6.80 8.40 -6.89
C LEU A 194 -6.64 6.90 -6.72
N ARG A 195 -5.42 6.43 -6.97
CA ARG A 195 -5.04 5.04 -6.73
C ARG A 195 -5.19 4.69 -5.25
N PRO A 196 -5.66 3.48 -4.90
CA PRO A 196 -5.82 3.06 -3.50
C PRO A 196 -4.55 3.18 -2.65
N GLN A 197 -3.36 3.00 -3.24
CA GLN A 197 -2.09 3.11 -2.50
C GLN A 197 -1.81 4.54 -2.00
N LEU A 198 -2.23 5.55 -2.76
CA LEU A 198 -2.13 6.97 -2.38
C LEU A 198 -3.11 7.28 -1.25
N LEU A 199 -4.37 6.85 -1.42
CA LEU A 199 -5.44 7.09 -0.45
C LEU A 199 -5.08 6.51 0.93
N ASP A 200 -4.54 5.29 0.98
CA ASP A 200 -4.19 4.65 2.26
C ASP A 200 -3.03 5.37 2.99
N ARG A 201 -2.18 6.12 2.27
CA ARG A 201 -1.03 6.83 2.84
C ARG A 201 -1.31 8.29 3.21
N PHE A 202 -2.36 8.90 2.67
CA PHE A 202 -2.86 10.15 3.23
C PHE A 202 -3.53 9.88 4.59
N GLY A 203 -3.06 10.58 5.62
CA GLY A 203 -3.59 10.42 6.97
C GLY A 203 -5.02 10.94 7.08
N ILE A 204 -5.26 12.11 6.50
CA ILE A 204 -6.56 12.80 6.52
C ILE A 204 -6.96 13.28 5.13
N SER A 205 -8.27 13.33 4.87
CA SER A 205 -8.86 13.90 3.68
C SER A 205 -9.95 14.88 4.07
N VAL A 206 -10.01 16.00 3.36
CA VAL A 206 -11.05 17.02 3.51
C VAL A 206 -11.57 17.43 2.15
N GLU A 207 -12.85 17.77 2.10
CA GLU A 207 -13.48 18.36 0.92
C GLU A 207 -13.54 19.87 1.11
N ALA A 208 -12.98 20.61 0.17
CA ALA A 208 -13.06 22.06 0.11
C ALA A 208 -14.46 22.42 -0.40
N GLU A 209 -15.26 22.98 0.51
CA GLU A 209 -16.64 23.35 0.24
C GLU A 209 -16.70 24.61 -0.63
N SER A 210 -17.57 24.61 -1.64
CA SER A 210 -17.95 25.83 -2.33
C SER A 210 -18.75 26.74 -1.39
N PRO A 211 -18.64 28.08 -1.53
CA PRO A 211 -19.45 29.02 -0.77
C PRO A 211 -20.95 28.70 -0.87
N LYS A 212 -21.67 28.79 0.25
CA LYS A 212 -23.08 28.34 0.34
C LYS A 212 -24.09 29.48 0.28
N SER A 213 -23.64 30.71 0.45
CA SER A 213 -24.48 31.90 0.39
C SER A 213 -23.91 32.98 -0.52
N GLU A 214 -24.78 33.84 -1.01
CA GLU A 214 -24.40 35.06 -1.74
C GLU A 214 -23.52 35.97 -0.87
N ASP A 215 -23.87 36.12 0.41
CA ASP A 215 -23.08 36.90 1.37
C ASP A 215 -21.63 36.40 1.50
N GLU A 216 -21.41 35.08 1.53
CA GLU A 216 -20.06 34.51 1.55
C GLU A 216 -19.27 34.85 0.28
N LEU A 217 -19.92 34.80 -0.89
CA LEU A 217 -19.28 35.13 -2.17
C LEU A 217 -18.91 36.61 -2.25
N ILE A 218 -19.82 37.49 -1.84
CA ILE A 218 -19.59 38.93 -1.77
C ILE A 218 -18.44 39.24 -0.80
N GLU A 219 -18.42 38.61 0.37
CA GLU A 219 -17.35 38.80 1.35
C GLU A 219 -15.99 38.31 0.82
N ILE A 220 -15.95 37.18 0.10
CA ILE A 220 -14.73 36.70 -0.55
C ILE A 220 -14.23 37.73 -1.57
N ALA A 221 -15.11 38.23 -2.44
CA ALA A 221 -14.75 39.22 -3.45
C ALA A 221 -14.23 40.52 -2.80
N ASN A 222 -14.93 41.04 -1.79
CA ASN A 222 -14.54 42.24 -1.05
C ASN A 222 -13.17 42.08 -0.39
N ARG A 223 -12.89 40.94 0.26
CA ARG A 223 -11.59 40.70 0.91
C ARG A 223 -10.44 40.60 -0.09
N VAL A 224 -10.68 39.97 -1.24
CA VAL A 224 -9.67 39.89 -2.31
C VAL A 224 -9.38 41.27 -2.88
N GLU A 225 -10.42 42.08 -3.14
CA GLU A 225 -10.27 43.44 -3.64
C GLU A 225 -9.56 44.36 -2.62
N GLU A 226 -9.92 44.29 -1.33
CA GLU A 226 -9.26 45.05 -0.25
C GLU A 226 -7.77 44.66 -0.14
N PHE A 227 -7.46 43.36 -0.25
CA PHE A 227 -6.10 42.87 -0.21
C PHE A 227 -5.28 43.28 -1.44
N GLU A 228 -5.86 43.29 -2.64
CA GLU A 228 -5.17 43.73 -3.86
C GLU A 228 -4.90 45.24 -3.86
N LYS A 229 -5.81 46.04 -3.31
CA LYS A 229 -5.65 47.50 -3.18
C LYS A 229 -4.55 47.88 -2.19
N ASP A 230 -4.55 47.27 -1.00
CA ASP A 230 -3.57 47.56 0.04
C ASP A 230 -3.19 46.31 0.86
N PRO A 231 -2.24 45.50 0.36
CA PRO A 231 -1.83 44.27 1.02
C PRO A 231 -1.24 44.49 2.41
N GLU A 232 -0.57 45.62 2.66
CA GLU A 232 0.11 45.87 3.94
C GLU A 232 -0.87 46.21 5.05
N ASN A 233 -1.79 47.13 4.80
CA ASN A 233 -2.80 47.50 5.80
C ASN A 233 -3.78 46.35 6.05
N PHE A 234 -4.13 45.58 5.01
CA PHE A 234 -4.93 44.38 5.18
C PHE A 234 -4.24 43.37 6.10
N LYS A 235 -2.95 43.06 5.89
CA LYS A 235 -2.19 42.17 6.78
C LYS A 235 -2.12 42.69 8.22
N LYS A 236 -1.92 44.00 8.42
CA LYS A 236 -1.91 44.60 9.77
C LYS A 236 -3.23 44.38 10.51
N ARG A 237 -4.37 44.48 9.81
CA ARG A 237 -5.71 44.25 10.39
C ARG A 237 -5.88 42.82 10.92
N PHE A 238 -5.33 41.83 10.22
CA PHE A 238 -5.45 40.41 10.57
C PHE A 238 -4.29 39.87 11.43
N LEU A 239 -3.27 40.70 11.71
CA LEU A 239 -2.06 40.27 12.42
C LEU A 239 -2.35 39.68 13.81
N ASN A 240 -3.32 40.24 14.53
CA ASN A 240 -3.71 39.74 15.86
C ASN A 240 -4.32 38.33 15.77
N ASN A 241 -5.23 38.13 14.80
CA ASN A 241 -5.86 36.83 14.57
C ASN A 241 -4.82 35.77 14.13
N GLU A 242 -3.86 36.15 13.28
CA GLU A 242 -2.77 35.23 12.88
C GLU A 242 -1.91 34.85 14.09
N LYS A 243 -1.51 35.82 14.93
CA LYS A 243 -0.76 35.54 16.16
C LYS A 243 -1.50 34.62 17.12
N GLU A 244 -2.82 34.77 17.27
CA GLU A 244 -3.62 33.85 18.09
C GLU A 244 -3.56 32.42 17.57
N ILE A 245 -3.64 32.22 16.25
CA ILE A 245 -3.56 30.88 15.66
C ILE A 245 -2.14 30.33 15.77
N GLU A 246 -1.10 31.16 15.55
CA GLU A 246 0.30 30.77 15.74
C GLU A 246 0.56 30.29 17.17
N ILE A 247 0.11 31.05 18.18
CA ILE A 247 0.20 30.68 19.59
C ILE A 247 -0.51 29.35 19.85
N LYS A 248 -1.73 29.17 19.32
CA LYS A 248 -2.47 27.90 19.44
C LYS A 248 -1.69 26.72 18.87
N ILE A 249 -1.05 26.88 17.70
CA ILE A 249 -0.23 25.82 17.11
C ILE A 249 0.96 25.48 18.01
N ILE A 250 1.66 26.48 18.54
CA ILE A 250 2.81 26.30 19.42
C ILE A 250 2.40 25.60 20.72
N THR A 251 1.32 26.05 21.37
CA THR A 251 0.83 25.46 22.62
C THR A 251 0.36 24.03 22.40
N ALA A 252 -0.35 23.76 21.31
CA ALA A 252 -0.82 22.42 20.97
C ALA A 252 0.34 21.46 20.67
N ARG A 253 1.36 21.90 19.93
CA ARG A 253 2.58 21.10 19.67
C ARG A 253 3.29 20.72 20.96
N ARG A 254 3.36 21.63 21.94
CA ARG A 254 3.97 21.37 23.25
C ARG A 254 3.13 20.40 24.09
N LEU A 255 1.81 20.51 24.04
CA LEU A 255 0.89 19.69 24.82
C LEU A 255 0.72 18.28 24.25
N LEU A 256 0.83 18.11 22.93
CA LEU A 256 0.56 16.86 22.21
C LEU A 256 1.23 15.59 22.81
N PRO A 257 2.50 15.60 23.25
CA PRO A 257 3.13 14.43 23.86
C PRO A 257 2.48 13.98 25.18
N GLU A 258 1.81 14.90 25.89
CA GLU A 258 1.14 14.64 27.17
C GLU A 258 -0.33 14.20 26.99
N VAL A 259 -0.87 14.24 25.77
CA VAL A 259 -2.27 13.91 25.53
C VAL A 259 -2.48 12.41 25.51
N ASP A 260 -3.40 11.92 26.34
CA ASP A 260 -3.75 10.51 26.41
C ASP A 260 -5.17 10.21 25.88
N ILE A 261 -5.37 8.95 25.49
CA ILE A 261 -6.63 8.43 24.98
C ILE A 261 -7.02 7.19 25.75
N SER A 262 -8.22 7.20 26.34
CA SER A 262 -8.70 6.08 27.16
C SER A 262 -8.89 4.81 26.34
N GLU A 263 -8.76 3.66 27.02
CA GLU A 263 -8.95 2.35 26.38
C GLU A 263 -10.35 2.19 25.77
N LYS A 264 -11.38 2.78 26.38
CA LYS A 264 -12.75 2.80 25.85
C LYS A 264 -12.81 3.47 24.48
N LEU A 265 -12.16 4.62 24.32
CA LEU A 265 -12.12 5.34 23.04
C LEU A 265 -11.28 4.60 21.99
N LEU A 266 -10.17 3.96 22.41
CA LEU A 266 -9.39 3.10 21.51
C LEU A 266 -10.21 1.92 20.99
N LYS A 267 -11.03 1.29 21.85
CA LYS A 267 -11.95 0.22 21.43
C LYS A 267 -12.98 0.70 20.42
N ILE A 268 -13.52 1.92 20.58
CA ILE A 268 -14.44 2.53 19.60
C ILE A 268 -13.74 2.68 18.23
N ILE A 269 -12.54 3.27 18.20
CA ILE A 269 -11.77 3.44 16.95
C ILE A 269 -11.48 2.07 16.32
N ALA A 270 -11.04 1.10 17.12
CA ALA A 270 -10.74 -0.25 16.65
C ALA A 270 -11.97 -0.95 16.06
N ASN A 271 -13.13 -0.83 16.71
CA ASN A 271 -14.39 -1.39 16.21
C ASN A 271 -14.75 -0.80 14.84
N VAL A 272 -14.64 0.52 14.67
CA VAL A 272 -14.86 1.18 13.38
C VAL A 272 -13.88 0.66 12.32
N VAL A 273 -12.58 0.59 12.63
CA VAL A 273 -11.56 0.10 11.70
C VAL A 273 -11.83 -1.35 11.27
N LEU A 274 -12.21 -2.22 12.21
CA LEU A 274 -12.54 -3.62 11.94
C LEU A 274 -13.84 -3.78 11.14
N ARG A 275 -14.88 -3.01 11.46
CA ARG A 275 -16.18 -3.06 10.78
C ARG A 275 -16.09 -2.70 9.30
N TYR A 276 -15.19 -1.78 8.96
CA TYR A 276 -14.96 -1.33 7.58
C TYR A 276 -13.73 -1.98 6.93
N SER A 277 -13.17 -3.05 7.51
CA SER A 277 -12.01 -3.78 6.98
C SER A 277 -10.81 -2.88 6.63
N LEU A 278 -10.60 -1.81 7.41
CA LEU A 278 -9.59 -0.79 7.12
C LEU A 278 -8.20 -1.22 7.58
N SER A 279 -7.18 -0.60 6.98
CA SER A 279 -5.78 -0.85 7.37
C SER A 279 -5.46 -0.30 8.77
N ASN A 280 -4.41 -0.85 9.40
CA ASN A 280 -3.89 -0.32 10.66
C ASN A 280 -3.48 1.17 10.58
N ARG A 281 -3.24 1.71 9.37
CA ARG A 281 -2.95 3.13 9.19
C ARG A 281 -4.15 4.01 9.51
N ALA A 282 -5.37 3.52 9.26
CA ALA A 282 -6.59 4.23 9.64
C ALA A 282 -6.68 4.38 11.17
N MET A 283 -6.40 3.31 11.92
CA MET A 283 -6.32 3.34 13.39
C MET A 283 -5.30 4.37 13.87
N ILE A 284 -4.06 4.30 13.36
CA ILE A 284 -2.96 5.18 13.77
C ILE A 284 -3.30 6.64 13.45
N ALA A 285 -3.84 6.92 12.27
CA ALA A 285 -4.25 8.26 11.86
C ALA A 285 -5.37 8.79 12.77
N ALA A 286 -6.42 7.99 13.02
CA ALA A 286 -7.53 8.39 13.89
C ALA A 286 -7.05 8.74 15.30
N VAL A 287 -6.22 7.89 15.92
CA VAL A 287 -5.66 8.16 17.26
C VAL A 287 -4.83 9.44 17.26
N LYS A 288 -3.93 9.62 16.29
CA LYS A 288 -3.10 10.82 16.20
C LYS A 288 -3.94 12.08 15.99
N VAL A 289 -4.96 12.03 15.15
CA VAL A 289 -5.86 13.15 14.88
C VAL A 289 -6.66 13.48 16.14
N SER A 290 -7.24 12.50 16.83
CA SER A 290 -7.98 12.72 18.08
C SER A 290 -7.12 13.38 19.16
N LYS A 291 -5.89 12.87 19.38
CA LYS A 291 -4.93 13.50 20.29
C LYS A 291 -4.58 14.93 19.87
N THR A 292 -4.46 15.17 18.58
CA THR A 292 -4.14 16.50 18.04
C THR A 292 -5.29 17.49 18.22
N ILE A 293 -6.54 17.05 18.04
CA ILE A 293 -7.73 17.89 18.29
C ILE A 293 -7.82 18.25 19.78
N ALA A 294 -7.64 17.27 20.68
CA ALA A 294 -7.62 17.53 22.12
C ALA A 294 -6.50 18.52 22.50
N ALA A 295 -5.27 18.34 21.97
CA ALA A 295 -4.16 19.24 22.20
C ALA A 295 -4.44 20.67 21.70
N MET A 296 -5.08 20.79 20.53
CA MET A 296 -5.46 22.07 19.93
C MET A 296 -6.51 22.83 20.77
N GLU A 297 -7.37 22.10 21.47
CA GLU A 297 -8.32 22.65 22.45
C GLU A 297 -7.71 22.84 23.85
N GLY A 298 -6.41 22.56 24.04
CA GLY A 298 -5.73 22.73 25.32
C GLY A 298 -6.01 21.63 26.35
N ARG A 299 -6.57 20.49 25.93
CA ARG A 299 -6.90 19.35 26.80
C ARG A 299 -5.82 18.28 26.76
N LYS A 300 -5.63 17.58 27.89
CA LYS A 300 -4.72 16.42 28.03
C LYS A 300 -5.40 15.07 27.84
N GLU A 301 -6.73 15.04 27.76
CA GLU A 301 -7.49 13.82 27.55
C GLU A 301 -8.39 13.97 26.32
N VAL A 302 -8.37 12.93 25.49
CA VAL A 302 -9.25 12.81 24.33
C VAL A 302 -10.66 12.48 24.78
N ASN A 303 -11.66 13.16 24.21
CA ASN A 303 -13.07 12.86 24.44
C ASN A 303 -13.72 12.21 23.19
N LEU A 304 -14.98 11.82 23.32
CA LEU A 304 -15.72 11.16 22.23
C LEU A 304 -15.94 12.08 21.01
N LYS A 305 -16.09 13.39 21.22
CA LYS A 305 -16.26 14.38 20.15
C LYS A 305 -15.00 14.45 19.27
N ASP A 306 -13.82 14.40 19.88
CA ASP A 306 -12.52 14.37 19.18
C ASP A 306 -12.37 13.12 18.32
N VAL A 307 -12.84 11.98 18.84
CA VAL A 307 -12.82 10.70 18.11
C VAL A 307 -13.76 10.77 16.91
N LYS A 308 -14.99 11.26 17.10
CA LYS A 308 -15.95 11.41 16.01
C LYS A 308 -15.40 12.30 14.90
N GLU A 309 -14.87 13.46 15.26
CA GLU A 309 -14.31 14.41 14.31
C GLU A 309 -13.04 13.86 13.63
N ALA A 310 -12.19 13.15 14.36
CA ALA A 310 -11.03 12.49 13.76
C ALA A 310 -11.44 11.46 12.71
N LEU A 311 -12.48 10.67 12.98
CA LEU A 311 -13.00 9.69 12.03
C LEU A 311 -13.63 10.37 10.80
N GLU A 312 -14.29 11.51 10.96
CA GLU A 312 -14.80 12.31 9.82
C GLU A 312 -13.69 12.78 8.88
N LEU A 313 -12.46 13.00 9.38
CA LEU A 313 -11.31 13.37 8.56
C LEU A 313 -10.53 12.16 8.00
N VAL A 314 -10.52 11.04 8.71
CA VAL A 314 -9.67 9.88 8.37
C VAL A 314 -10.36 8.89 7.44
N LEU A 315 -11.68 8.74 7.52
CA LEU A 315 -12.44 7.70 6.82
C LEU A 315 -12.85 8.01 5.37
N PRO A 316 -13.22 9.25 4.96
CA PRO A 316 -13.89 9.48 3.67
C PRO A 316 -13.13 8.98 2.43
N HIS A 317 -11.80 9.06 2.45
CA HIS A 317 -10.95 8.61 1.34
C HIS A 317 -10.58 7.13 1.41
N ARG A 318 -10.94 6.44 2.49
CA ARG A 318 -10.65 5.01 2.72
C ARG A 318 -11.86 4.12 2.45
N LEU A 319 -13.08 4.64 2.59
CA LEU A 319 -14.34 3.88 2.45
C LEU A 319 -14.80 3.65 1.01
N LYS A 320 -14.36 4.45 0.03
CA LYS A 320 -14.86 4.39 -1.36
C LYS A 320 -14.40 3.16 -2.18
N ASN A 321 -13.56 2.27 -1.61
CA ASN A 321 -12.86 1.24 -2.37
C ASN A 321 -13.33 -0.20 -2.12
N GLU A 322 -14.48 -0.43 -1.48
CA GLU A 322 -15.10 -1.77 -1.44
C GLU A 322 -16.22 -1.91 -2.48
N PRO A 323 -16.11 -2.81 -3.47
CA PRO A 323 -17.17 -3.09 -4.45
C PRO A 323 -18.37 -3.86 -3.87
N LEU A 324 -18.46 -4.04 -2.56
CA LEU A 324 -19.50 -4.82 -1.88
C LEU A 324 -20.62 -4.00 -1.23
N ASN A 325 -20.63 -2.67 -1.37
CA ASN A 325 -21.68 -1.84 -0.78
C ASN A 325 -22.35 -0.92 -1.82
N GLN A 326 -22.91 -1.49 -2.88
CA GLN A 326 -24.02 -0.85 -3.62
C GLN A 326 -25.31 -1.03 -2.82
N GLY A 327 -25.45 -0.24 -1.74
CA GLY A 327 -26.64 -0.31 -0.89
C GLY A 327 -26.61 0.51 0.41
N LEU A 328 -25.52 1.21 0.73
CA LEU A 328 -25.45 2.06 1.92
C LEU A 328 -24.83 3.41 1.58
N ASN A 329 -25.64 4.31 1.03
CA ASN A 329 -25.41 5.75 1.16
C ASN A 329 -25.60 6.16 2.63
N ASN A 330 -24.73 5.69 3.52
CA ASN A 330 -24.70 6.15 4.90
C ASN A 330 -23.23 6.35 5.26
N THR A 331 -22.85 7.60 5.50
CA THR A 331 -21.76 7.91 6.44
C THR A 331 -21.85 6.94 7.62
N PRO A 332 -20.72 6.37 8.09
CA PRO A 332 -20.75 5.48 9.26
C PRO A 332 -21.64 6.10 10.33
N ASN A 333 -22.74 5.43 10.71
CA ASN A 333 -23.59 5.90 11.78
C ASN A 333 -22.82 5.66 13.10
N ILE A 334 -21.83 6.51 13.35
CA ILE A 334 -20.92 6.45 14.50
C ILE A 334 -21.74 6.42 15.79
N ASN A 335 -22.89 7.10 15.79
CA ASN A 335 -23.84 7.13 16.90
C ASN A 335 -24.43 5.73 17.20
N GLU A 336 -24.71 4.88 16.20
CA GLU A 336 -25.18 3.50 16.44
C GLU A 336 -24.10 2.60 17.05
N ILE A 337 -22.85 2.77 16.63
CA ILE A 337 -21.71 2.00 17.17
C ILE A 337 -21.48 2.37 18.64
N ILE A 338 -21.56 3.66 18.97
CA ILE A 338 -21.47 4.16 20.35
C ILE A 338 -22.61 3.60 21.20
N ASN A 339 -23.85 3.68 20.71
CA ASN A 339 -25.02 3.19 21.44
C ASN A 339 -25.00 1.66 21.69
N ASN A 340 -24.36 0.88 20.82
CA ASN A 340 -24.22 -0.56 21.02
C ASN A 340 -23.13 -0.89 22.06
N LEU A 341 -22.05 -0.11 22.12
CA LEU A 341 -20.98 -0.29 23.12
C LEU A 341 -21.45 0.09 24.53
N ASP A 342 -22.25 1.14 24.67
CA ASP A 342 -22.84 1.51 25.97
C ASP A 342 -23.91 0.49 26.44
N LYS A 343 -24.50 -0.31 25.54
CA LYS A 343 -25.39 -1.43 25.90
C LYS A 343 -24.61 -2.66 26.38
N GLU A 344 -23.45 -2.94 25.80
CA GLU A 344 -22.58 -4.06 26.22
C GLU A 344 -21.92 -3.79 27.59
N ASP A 345 -21.52 -2.54 27.88
CA ASP A 345 -21.01 -2.14 29.21
C ASP A 345 -22.10 -2.26 30.30
N ASN A 346 -23.37 -1.94 29.96
CA ASN A 346 -24.51 -2.07 30.89
C ASN A 346 -24.97 -3.52 31.11
N GLN A 347 -24.68 -4.45 30.18
CA GLN A 347 -24.98 -5.87 30.35
C GLN A 347 -23.92 -6.58 31.21
N LYS A 348 -22.63 -6.22 31.08
CA LYS A 348 -21.56 -6.79 31.93
C LYS A 348 -21.59 -6.29 33.39
N GLY A 349 -22.23 -5.16 33.67
CA GLY A 349 -22.48 -4.68 35.02
C GLY A 349 -23.56 -5.44 35.79
N ASN A 350 -24.41 -6.23 35.10
CA ASN A 350 -25.56 -6.92 35.71
C ASN A 350 -25.42 -8.46 35.78
N GLU A 351 -24.33 -9.05 35.27
CA GLU A 351 -24.12 -10.51 35.30
C GLU A 351 -23.41 -11.02 36.58
N ASN A 352 -22.97 -10.14 37.48
CA ASN A 352 -22.33 -10.53 38.76
C ASN A 352 -23.31 -10.73 39.93
N GLU A 353 -24.63 -10.59 39.74
CA GLU A 353 -25.62 -10.74 40.83
C GLU A 353 -26.69 -11.82 40.62
N LYS A 354 -26.61 -12.65 39.56
CA LYS A 354 -27.60 -13.72 39.34
C LYS A 354 -26.99 -15.04 38.87
N THR A 355 -26.02 -15.56 39.61
CA THR A 355 -25.77 -17.00 39.66
C THR A 355 -26.34 -17.55 40.95
N GLU A 356 -27.65 -17.79 40.96
CA GLU A 356 -28.26 -18.83 41.78
C GLU A 356 -29.72 -19.04 41.35
N ASN A 357 -30.05 -20.31 41.09
CA ASN A 357 -31.39 -20.90 40.95
C ASN A 357 -32.08 -20.88 39.58
N LYS A 358 -31.99 -22.05 38.92
CA LYS A 358 -33.06 -22.96 38.49
C LYS A 358 -33.00 -23.42 37.04
N GLU A 359 -32.80 -24.74 36.95
CA GLU A 359 -33.01 -25.66 35.85
C GLU A 359 -34.45 -25.70 35.30
N ASN A 360 -34.53 -26.35 34.14
CA ASN A 360 -35.66 -27.03 33.49
C ASN A 360 -36.58 -26.22 32.56
N GLY A 361 -36.66 -26.69 31.31
CA GLY A 361 -37.81 -26.47 30.44
C GLY A 361 -37.51 -26.46 28.95
N ASN A 362 -37.38 -27.66 28.37
CA ASN A 362 -37.54 -27.98 26.95
C ASN A 362 -38.75 -27.29 26.29
N GLU A 363 -38.64 -26.75 25.06
CA GLU A 363 -39.08 -27.38 23.79
C GLU A 363 -39.33 -26.39 22.63
N ASN A 364 -38.73 -26.73 21.49
CA ASN A 364 -39.19 -26.60 20.10
C ASN A 364 -39.45 -25.21 19.45
N LYS A 365 -38.59 -24.87 18.49
CA LYS A 365 -38.97 -24.89 17.05
C LYS A 365 -37.74 -24.84 16.12
N GLU A 366 -37.67 -25.87 15.28
CA GLU A 366 -36.69 -26.13 14.25
C GLU A 366 -36.72 -25.13 13.08
N ASN A 367 -35.64 -25.21 12.29
CA ASN A 367 -35.48 -24.86 10.87
C ASN A 367 -34.93 -23.47 10.53
N ASN A 368 -33.60 -23.36 10.49
CA ASN A 368 -32.83 -23.06 9.27
C ASN A 368 -31.32 -23.02 9.57
N GLU A 369 -30.71 -24.19 9.77
CA GLU A 369 -29.25 -24.36 9.83
C GLU A 369 -28.77 -25.21 8.65
N LEU A 370 -28.52 -24.56 7.51
CA LEU A 370 -27.70 -25.11 6.43
C LEU A 370 -27.06 -23.93 5.69
N ASP A 371 -26.32 -23.07 6.40
CA ASP A 371 -25.39 -22.11 5.80
C ASP A 371 -24.58 -21.42 6.91
N LYS A 372 -23.34 -21.90 7.14
CA LYS A 372 -22.16 -21.18 7.67
C LYS A 372 -21.13 -22.15 8.27
N GLU A 373 -20.51 -22.99 7.45
CA GLU A 373 -19.18 -23.50 7.80
C GLU A 373 -18.11 -22.54 7.28
N ASN A 374 -17.66 -21.65 8.17
CA ASN A 374 -16.50 -20.79 7.94
C ASN A 374 -15.21 -21.63 7.92
N ILE A 375 -14.74 -21.99 6.72
CA ILE A 375 -13.46 -22.68 6.54
C ILE A 375 -12.31 -21.67 6.70
N LYS A 376 -11.59 -21.72 7.83
CA LYS A 376 -10.33 -21.00 8.08
C LYS A 376 -9.15 -21.73 7.44
N ILE A 377 -8.42 -21.04 6.57
CA ILE A 377 -7.15 -21.52 6.01
C ILE A 377 -6.01 -20.93 6.86
N ASN A 378 -5.32 -21.79 7.62
CA ASN A 378 -4.19 -21.38 8.46
C ASN A 378 -2.88 -21.70 7.75
N PHE A 379 -2.08 -20.67 7.46
CA PHE A 379 -0.68 -20.84 7.08
C PHE A 379 0.15 -20.83 8.35
N ASP A 380 0.72 -21.98 8.71
CA ASP A 380 1.60 -22.09 9.86
C ASP A 380 2.90 -21.32 9.57
N THR A 381 2.95 -20.09 10.07
CA THR A 381 4.09 -19.16 9.95
C THR A 381 5.08 -19.31 11.12
N LYS A 382 4.95 -20.38 11.91
CA LYS A 382 5.62 -20.55 13.20
C LYS A 382 7.14 -20.80 13.17
N ASN A 383 7.81 -20.62 12.03
CA ASN A 383 9.28 -20.53 11.98
C ASN A 383 9.76 -19.38 11.08
N ILE A 384 9.13 -18.21 11.17
CA ILE A 384 9.70 -16.97 10.62
C ILE A 384 9.90 -15.99 11.78
N ASN A 385 10.92 -16.26 12.59
CA ASN A 385 11.51 -15.23 13.42
C ASN A 385 12.40 -14.36 12.53
N SER A 386 12.00 -13.10 12.44
CA SER A 386 12.73 -12.00 11.84
C SER A 386 13.80 -11.46 12.80
N GLU A 387 15.02 -11.29 12.32
CA GLU A 387 15.90 -10.21 12.78
C GLU A 387 16.49 -9.47 11.56
N LYS A 388 16.72 -8.16 11.73
CA LYS A 388 16.69 -7.12 10.69
C LYS A 388 18.07 -6.58 10.32
N SER A 389 18.23 -6.23 9.04
CA SER A 389 18.94 -5.05 8.42
C SER A 389 19.68 -5.51 7.16
N GLY A 390 19.68 -4.91 5.96
CA GLY A 390 18.99 -3.78 5.35
C GLY A 390 19.60 -3.59 3.96
N LYS A 391 18.77 -3.72 2.89
CA LYS A 391 19.07 -3.60 1.44
C LYS A 391 20.22 -4.48 0.93
N SER A 392 20.32 -4.71 -0.39
CA SER A 392 21.40 -5.51 -1.00
C SER A 392 21.22 -7.04 -0.86
N GLY A 393 21.10 -7.77 -1.97
CA GLY A 393 21.01 -9.23 -1.95
C GLY A 393 22.36 -9.85 -1.60
N VAL A 394 22.42 -10.55 -0.47
CA VAL A 394 23.59 -11.30 0.01
C VAL A 394 23.96 -12.40 -1.00
N SER A 395 25.15 -12.28 -1.58
CA SER A 395 25.83 -13.35 -2.31
C SER A 395 26.25 -14.45 -1.33
N LYS A 396 26.08 -15.72 -1.70
CA LYS A 396 26.99 -16.76 -1.21
C LYS A 396 28.08 -16.91 -2.26
N SER A 397 29.31 -16.72 -1.83
CA SER A 397 30.51 -16.88 -2.62
C SER A 397 31.09 -18.25 -2.27
N TYR A 398 31.27 -19.12 -3.26
CA TYR A 398 31.92 -20.42 -3.09
C TYR A 398 33.31 -20.38 -3.73
N GLY A 399 34.29 -20.98 -3.05
CA GLY A 399 35.61 -21.21 -3.66
C GLY A 399 35.53 -22.37 -4.65
N TYR A 400 36.33 -22.33 -5.71
CA TYR A 400 36.32 -23.30 -6.82
C TYR A 400 36.52 -24.77 -6.39
N LEU A 401 37.00 -25.02 -5.17
CA LEU A 401 37.18 -26.38 -4.62
C LEU A 401 35.93 -27.00 -3.99
N ASP A 402 34.84 -26.25 -3.82
CA ASP A 402 33.54 -26.79 -3.43
C ASP A 402 32.76 -27.16 -4.71
N ASN A 403 32.51 -28.47 -4.91
CA ASN A 403 31.83 -29.08 -6.06
C ASN A 403 30.37 -28.60 -6.28
N HIS A 404 30.11 -27.31 -6.50
CA HIS A 404 28.78 -26.77 -6.77
C HIS A 404 28.72 -25.66 -7.83
N GLU A 405 27.64 -25.73 -8.61
CA GLU A 405 27.33 -25.06 -9.88
C GLU A 405 27.02 -23.56 -9.75
N GLY A 406 28.01 -22.73 -9.41
CA GLY A 406 27.86 -21.27 -9.53
C GLY A 406 27.87 -20.81 -11.00
N THR A 407 26.96 -19.92 -11.40
CA THR A 407 26.77 -19.52 -12.82
C THR A 407 27.42 -18.20 -13.25
N ILE A 408 27.88 -17.34 -12.33
CA ILE A 408 28.47 -16.01 -12.62
C ILE A 408 29.79 -15.80 -11.88
N LEU A 409 30.83 -15.30 -12.55
CA LEU A 409 32.12 -14.97 -11.94
C LEU A 409 32.06 -13.70 -11.07
N ASP A 410 32.34 -13.84 -9.77
CA ASP A 410 32.52 -12.73 -8.82
C ASP A 410 33.96 -12.19 -8.91
N PHE A 411 34.15 -11.22 -9.82
CA PHE A 411 35.44 -10.59 -10.07
C PHE A 411 36.07 -9.94 -8.82
N HIS A 412 35.26 -9.35 -7.94
CA HIS A 412 35.79 -8.66 -6.77
C HIS A 412 36.38 -9.65 -5.77
N SER A 413 35.60 -10.67 -5.39
CA SER A 413 36.05 -11.72 -4.49
C SER A 413 37.22 -12.52 -5.09
N THR A 414 37.22 -12.74 -6.40
CA THR A 414 38.31 -13.42 -7.12
C THR A 414 39.63 -12.65 -7.05
N ILE A 415 39.59 -11.32 -7.26
CA ILE A 415 40.79 -10.46 -7.19
C ILE A 415 41.28 -10.34 -5.75
N VAL A 416 40.37 -10.30 -4.77
CA VAL A 416 40.72 -10.29 -3.34
C VAL A 416 41.42 -11.59 -2.95
N ASN A 417 40.94 -12.76 -3.38
CA ASN A 417 41.60 -14.05 -3.12
C ASN A 417 42.99 -14.12 -3.78
N MET A 418 43.13 -13.70 -5.04
CA MET A 418 44.43 -13.62 -5.71
C MET A 418 45.44 -12.76 -4.92
N ALA A 419 44.99 -11.62 -4.39
CA ALA A 419 45.82 -10.73 -3.60
C ALA A 419 46.18 -11.31 -2.22
N LEU A 420 45.24 -11.97 -1.54
CA LEU A 420 45.47 -12.66 -0.25
C LEU A 420 46.47 -13.82 -0.40
N ASN A 421 46.41 -14.52 -1.53
CA ASN A 421 47.37 -15.58 -1.89
C ASN A 421 48.71 -15.03 -2.43
N LYS A 422 48.90 -13.70 -2.41
CA LYS A 422 50.11 -12.98 -2.86
C LYS A 422 50.55 -13.30 -4.29
N ARG A 423 49.59 -13.61 -5.16
CA ARG A 423 49.85 -13.91 -6.58
C ARG A 423 49.69 -12.67 -7.44
N ARG A 424 50.45 -12.60 -8.54
CA ARG A 424 50.38 -11.51 -9.53
C ARG A 424 49.51 -11.85 -10.75
N LYS A 425 48.99 -13.07 -10.82
CA LYS A 425 48.08 -13.58 -11.86
C LYS A 425 47.03 -14.46 -11.18
N ILE A 426 45.79 -14.39 -11.67
CA ILE A 426 44.65 -15.18 -11.17
C ILE A 426 44.88 -16.66 -11.52
N ALA A 427 44.75 -17.56 -10.54
CA ALA A 427 44.75 -19.01 -10.73
C ALA A 427 43.34 -19.60 -10.48
N GLU A 428 43.11 -20.86 -10.84
CA GLU A 428 41.78 -21.50 -10.72
C GLU A 428 41.23 -21.48 -9.29
N ASP A 429 42.08 -21.68 -8.28
CA ASP A 429 41.67 -21.67 -6.87
C ASP A 429 41.30 -20.26 -6.36
N ASP A 430 41.67 -19.20 -7.09
CA ASP A 430 41.31 -17.83 -6.75
C ASP A 430 39.89 -17.48 -7.25
N ILE A 431 39.34 -18.25 -8.19
CA ILE A 431 38.08 -17.98 -8.88
C ILE A 431 36.88 -18.23 -7.95
N VAL A 432 36.03 -17.21 -7.82
CA VAL A 432 34.81 -17.26 -7.01
C VAL A 432 33.61 -17.11 -7.92
N LEU A 433 32.69 -18.08 -7.86
CA LEU A 433 31.43 -18.05 -8.61
C LEU A 433 30.24 -17.73 -7.68
N ARG A 434 29.26 -17.00 -8.21
CA ARG A 434 28.03 -16.55 -7.55
C ARG A 434 26.81 -16.97 -8.37
N ASP A 435 25.72 -17.32 -7.69
CA ASP A 435 24.41 -17.47 -8.33
C ASP A 435 23.52 -16.22 -8.21
N ASN A 436 22.84 -15.89 -9.31
CA ASN A 436 21.80 -14.87 -9.35
C ASN A 436 20.44 -15.52 -9.09
N LEU A 437 20.05 -15.69 -7.83
CA LEU A 437 18.65 -15.93 -7.51
C LEU A 437 17.88 -14.60 -7.56
N GLY A 438 17.43 -14.25 -8.76
CA GLY A 438 16.42 -13.21 -8.93
C GLY A 438 15.15 -13.60 -8.17
N LYS A 439 14.60 -12.67 -7.37
CA LYS A 439 13.29 -12.82 -6.72
C LYS A 439 12.18 -12.83 -7.78
N GLY A 440 12.00 -13.97 -8.45
CA GLY A 440 10.99 -14.19 -9.47
C GLY A 440 9.58 -14.23 -8.86
N SER A 441 8.65 -13.49 -9.47
CA SER A 441 7.21 -13.64 -9.23
C SER A 441 6.79 -15.08 -9.52
N LEU A 442 6.23 -15.82 -8.56
CA LEU A 442 5.72 -17.18 -8.80
C LEU A 442 4.55 -17.10 -9.81
N PRO A 443 4.66 -17.61 -11.04
CA PRO A 443 3.56 -17.56 -11.99
C PRO A 443 2.54 -18.66 -11.66
N ILE A 444 1.27 -18.30 -11.49
CA ILE A 444 0.19 -19.25 -11.20
C ILE A 444 -0.79 -19.24 -12.38
N LEU A 445 -0.94 -20.38 -13.06
CA LEU A 445 -1.86 -20.53 -14.18
C LEU A 445 -3.08 -21.36 -13.75
N ILE A 446 -4.28 -20.85 -14.01
CA ILE A 446 -5.53 -21.57 -13.77
C ILE A 446 -6.12 -21.98 -15.13
N LEU A 447 -6.39 -23.26 -15.29
CA LEU A 447 -7.10 -23.87 -16.40
C LEU A 447 -8.50 -24.24 -15.91
N LEU A 448 -9.52 -23.53 -16.40
CA LEU A 448 -10.90 -23.69 -15.97
C LEU A 448 -11.78 -24.29 -17.08
N ASP A 449 -12.40 -25.42 -16.78
CA ASP A 449 -13.36 -26.07 -17.64
C ASP A 449 -14.73 -25.39 -17.57
N THR A 450 -15.11 -24.74 -18.68
CA THR A 450 -16.39 -24.01 -18.83
C THR A 450 -17.39 -24.76 -19.70
N SER A 451 -17.19 -26.07 -19.93
CA SER A 451 -18.10 -26.93 -20.70
C SER A 451 -19.47 -27.11 -20.02
N LYS A 452 -20.49 -27.41 -20.84
CA LYS A 452 -21.90 -27.53 -20.42
C LYS A 452 -22.10 -28.81 -19.57
N SER A 453 -22.27 -28.65 -18.26
CA SER A 453 -22.64 -29.74 -17.33
C SER A 453 -23.46 -29.20 -16.15
N MET A 454 -24.11 -30.10 -15.38
CA MET A 454 -24.83 -29.76 -14.14
C MET A 454 -23.93 -29.14 -13.05
N ASN A 455 -22.60 -29.22 -13.20
CA ASN A 455 -21.62 -28.78 -12.19
C ASN A 455 -20.88 -27.47 -12.55
N PHE A 456 -21.32 -26.76 -13.59
CA PHE A 456 -20.68 -25.51 -14.06
C PHE A 456 -20.56 -24.43 -12.97
N ASN A 457 -21.66 -24.14 -12.25
CA ASN A 457 -21.66 -23.14 -11.19
C ASN A 457 -20.72 -23.50 -10.03
N LYS A 458 -20.53 -24.81 -9.78
CA LYS A 458 -19.59 -25.30 -8.76
C LYS A 458 -18.14 -25.13 -9.20
N ARG A 459 -17.80 -25.41 -10.46
CA ARG A 459 -16.45 -25.17 -11.03
C ARG A 459 -16.05 -23.70 -10.97
N ILE A 460 -16.99 -22.79 -11.30
CA ILE A 460 -16.78 -21.35 -11.14
C ILE A 460 -16.54 -20.99 -9.68
N ASN A 461 -17.39 -21.47 -8.75
CA ASN A 461 -17.23 -21.17 -7.33
C ASN A 461 -15.88 -21.67 -6.79
N ILE A 462 -15.44 -22.88 -7.17
CA ILE A 462 -14.13 -23.43 -6.80
C ILE A 462 -12.99 -22.56 -7.37
N ALA A 463 -13.06 -22.20 -8.65
CA ALA A 463 -12.07 -21.33 -9.28
C ALA A 463 -11.98 -19.96 -8.60
N THR A 464 -13.12 -19.38 -8.22
CA THR A 464 -13.22 -18.12 -7.48
C THR A 464 -12.66 -18.25 -6.07
N ARG A 465 -12.92 -19.36 -5.37
CA ARG A 465 -12.39 -19.59 -4.00
C ARG A 465 -10.89 -19.83 -4.01
N ILE A 466 -10.38 -20.61 -4.96
CA ILE A 466 -8.95 -20.87 -5.14
C ILE A 466 -8.22 -19.58 -5.53
N SER A 467 -8.77 -18.83 -6.49
CA SER A 467 -8.19 -17.56 -6.87
C SER A 467 -8.15 -16.62 -5.66
N HIS A 468 -9.26 -16.42 -4.94
CA HIS A 468 -9.29 -15.58 -3.74
C HIS A 468 -8.33 -16.03 -2.64
N SER A 469 -8.24 -17.33 -2.34
CA SER A 469 -7.36 -17.87 -1.29
C SER A 469 -5.88 -17.77 -1.64
N LEU A 470 -5.52 -18.12 -2.88
CA LEU A 470 -4.15 -17.98 -3.38
C LEU A 470 -3.78 -16.51 -3.49
N LEU A 471 -4.71 -15.61 -3.84
CA LEU A 471 -4.45 -14.19 -4.08
C LEU A 471 -4.42 -13.34 -2.81
N ALA A 472 -5.23 -13.66 -1.81
CA ALA A 472 -5.17 -13.03 -0.48
C ALA A 472 -3.77 -13.17 0.13
N ASN A 473 -3.05 -14.24 -0.20
CA ASN A 473 -1.69 -14.51 0.27
C ASN A 473 -0.60 -14.19 -0.77
N ALA A 474 -0.90 -14.26 -2.08
CA ALA A 474 0.04 -13.93 -3.15
C ALA A 474 0.35 -12.43 -3.27
N TYR A 475 -0.48 -11.56 -2.70
CA TYR A 475 -0.17 -10.13 -2.56
C TYR A 475 1.15 -9.89 -1.81
N LYS A 476 1.52 -10.80 -0.88
CA LYS A 476 2.81 -10.77 -0.17
C LYS A 476 3.99 -11.34 -0.99
N LEU A 477 3.74 -12.14 -2.02
CA LEU A 477 4.76 -12.87 -2.80
C LEU A 477 5.00 -12.33 -4.23
N ARG A 478 4.34 -11.24 -4.64
CA ARG A 478 4.44 -10.64 -5.99
C ARG A 478 4.10 -11.60 -7.16
N SER A 479 3.32 -12.64 -6.93
CA SER A 479 2.93 -13.64 -7.94
C SER A 479 2.01 -13.05 -9.02
N LYS A 480 2.09 -13.57 -10.26
CA LYS A 480 1.19 -13.21 -11.37
C LYS A 480 0.19 -14.35 -11.59
N VAL A 481 -1.08 -14.05 -11.84
CA VAL A 481 -2.09 -15.07 -12.14
C VAL A 481 -2.54 -14.96 -13.59
N GLY A 482 -2.61 -16.10 -14.27
CA GLY A 482 -3.19 -16.24 -15.61
C GLY A 482 -4.42 -17.15 -15.58
N LEU A 483 -5.37 -16.91 -16.48
CA LEU A 483 -6.58 -17.74 -16.64
C LEU A 483 -6.72 -18.19 -18.08
N ILE A 484 -6.77 -19.50 -18.28
CA ILE A 484 -7.24 -20.14 -19.51
C ILE A 484 -8.58 -20.77 -19.21
N THR A 485 -9.59 -20.45 -20.01
CA THR A 485 -10.85 -21.20 -20.01
C THR A 485 -10.90 -22.08 -21.26
N PHE A 486 -11.62 -23.18 -21.17
CA PHE A 486 -11.81 -24.07 -22.30
C PHE A 486 -13.24 -24.61 -22.36
N SER A 487 -13.84 -24.47 -23.53
CA SER A 487 -15.23 -24.82 -23.83
C SER A 487 -15.44 -24.87 -25.34
N GLY A 488 -16.38 -25.67 -25.82
CA GLY A 488 -16.62 -25.80 -27.26
C GLY A 488 -15.50 -26.56 -27.94
N THR A 489 -14.83 -25.95 -28.91
CA THR A 489 -13.78 -26.60 -29.74
C THR A 489 -12.37 -26.11 -29.46
N ALA A 490 -12.19 -25.09 -28.60
CA ALA A 490 -10.89 -24.47 -28.33
C ALA A 490 -10.73 -24.02 -26.87
N SER A 491 -9.50 -23.66 -26.51
CA SER A 491 -9.19 -22.97 -25.24
C SER A 491 -8.82 -21.51 -25.52
N GLN A 492 -9.18 -20.61 -24.61
CA GLN A 492 -8.93 -19.17 -24.73
C GLN A 492 -8.15 -18.67 -23.52
N TYR A 493 -7.12 -17.86 -23.79
CA TYR A 493 -6.36 -17.19 -22.74
C TYR A 493 -7.04 -15.88 -22.35
N ILE A 494 -8.03 -16.00 -21.47
CA ILE A 494 -8.90 -14.88 -21.09
C ILE A 494 -8.14 -13.82 -20.29
N ILE A 495 -7.23 -14.26 -19.41
CA ILE A 495 -6.48 -13.34 -18.54
C ILE A 495 -5.00 -13.62 -18.72
N PRO A 496 -4.29 -12.76 -19.47
CA PRO A 496 -2.85 -12.69 -19.46
C PRO A 496 -2.30 -12.61 -18.04
N PHE A 497 -1.10 -13.17 -17.82
CA PHE A 497 -0.42 -13.11 -16.52
C PHE A 497 -0.38 -11.66 -16.04
N SER A 498 -1.28 -11.34 -15.13
CA SER A 498 -1.52 -9.98 -14.71
C SER A 498 -1.59 -9.91 -13.20
N LYS A 499 -1.37 -8.70 -12.70
CA LYS A 499 -1.57 -8.35 -11.30
C LYS A 499 -2.95 -7.71 -11.06
N ASN A 500 -3.75 -7.56 -12.12
CA ASN A 500 -5.02 -6.84 -12.11
C ASN A 500 -6.17 -7.83 -11.91
N PHE A 501 -6.62 -7.93 -10.66
CA PHE A 501 -7.55 -8.94 -10.18
C PHE A 501 -9.03 -8.62 -10.43
N ASP A 502 -9.41 -7.35 -10.50
CA ASP A 502 -10.82 -6.95 -10.67
C ASP A 502 -11.40 -7.44 -12.00
N LYS A 503 -10.53 -7.61 -13.00
CA LYS A 503 -10.87 -8.20 -14.30
C LYS A 503 -11.14 -9.71 -14.19
N PHE A 504 -10.54 -10.41 -13.23
CA PHE A 504 -10.71 -11.85 -13.02
C PHE A 504 -12.11 -12.21 -12.54
N ASN A 505 -12.60 -11.53 -11.52
CA ASN A 505 -13.92 -11.80 -10.95
C ASN A 505 -15.06 -11.40 -11.89
N LYS A 506 -14.95 -10.25 -12.57
CA LYS A 506 -15.96 -9.80 -13.55
C LYS A 506 -16.10 -10.76 -14.73
N ILE A 507 -15.00 -11.37 -15.18
CA ILE A 507 -15.06 -12.31 -16.31
C ILE A 507 -15.61 -13.68 -15.85
N LEU A 508 -15.18 -14.18 -14.70
CA LEU A 508 -15.72 -15.44 -14.15
C LEU A 508 -17.22 -15.36 -13.87
N SER A 509 -17.73 -14.24 -13.34
CA SER A 509 -19.16 -14.06 -13.06
C SER A 509 -20.01 -13.98 -14.32
N ASN A 510 -19.44 -13.54 -15.44
CA ASN A 510 -20.14 -13.33 -16.71
C ASN A 510 -19.94 -14.49 -17.71
N THR A 511 -19.18 -15.53 -17.33
CA THR A 511 -18.91 -16.67 -18.21
C THR A 511 -20.14 -17.57 -18.30
N ARG A 512 -20.61 -17.86 -19.52
CA ARG A 512 -21.73 -18.78 -19.77
C ARG A 512 -21.20 -20.16 -20.18
N PRO A 513 -21.83 -21.27 -19.73
CA PRO A 513 -21.39 -22.61 -20.09
C PRO A 513 -21.65 -22.86 -21.58
N PHE A 514 -20.66 -23.40 -22.29
CA PHE A 514 -20.81 -23.67 -23.72
C PHE A 514 -20.09 -24.95 -24.17
N GLY A 515 -20.75 -25.75 -25.01
CA GLY A 515 -20.10 -26.78 -25.82
C GLY A 515 -19.36 -27.93 -25.10
N LYS A 516 -18.40 -28.50 -25.84
CA LYS A 516 -17.54 -29.66 -25.49
C LYS A 516 -16.32 -29.24 -24.62
N THR A 517 -15.47 -30.19 -24.24
CA THR A 517 -14.33 -30.05 -23.33
C THR A 517 -12.99 -30.31 -24.05
N PRO A 518 -12.38 -29.27 -24.66
CA PRO A 518 -11.16 -29.39 -25.45
C PRO A 518 -9.89 -29.39 -24.58
N LEU A 519 -9.74 -30.41 -23.74
CA LEU A 519 -8.67 -30.50 -22.74
C LEU A 519 -7.26 -30.57 -23.36
N SER A 520 -7.09 -31.29 -24.48
CA SER A 520 -5.81 -31.31 -25.22
C SER A 520 -5.39 -29.90 -25.66
N HIS A 521 -6.32 -29.09 -26.16
CA HIS A 521 -6.05 -27.71 -26.57
C HIS A 521 -5.70 -26.82 -25.37
N ALA A 522 -6.31 -27.06 -24.20
CA ALA A 522 -6.03 -26.32 -22.98
C ALA A 522 -4.60 -26.59 -22.47
N LEU A 523 -4.17 -27.86 -22.44
CA LEU A 523 -2.81 -28.24 -22.03
C LEU A 523 -1.74 -27.72 -23.01
N LEU A 524 -2.00 -27.77 -24.31
CA LEU A 524 -1.09 -27.23 -25.32
C LEU A 524 -0.90 -25.71 -25.17
N ASN A 525 -1.99 -24.96 -24.97
CA ASN A 525 -1.92 -23.52 -24.73
C ASN A 525 -1.21 -23.18 -23.42
N ALA A 526 -1.46 -23.94 -22.35
CA ALA A 526 -0.74 -23.80 -21.09
C ALA A 526 0.77 -24.00 -21.27
N PHE A 527 1.19 -25.06 -21.97
CA PHE A 527 2.60 -25.33 -22.23
C PHE A 527 3.28 -24.19 -23.02
N ASN A 528 2.62 -23.69 -24.06
CA ASN A 528 3.16 -22.60 -24.89
C ASN A 528 3.34 -21.29 -24.11
N ILE A 529 2.42 -20.97 -23.21
CA ILE A 529 2.48 -19.78 -22.37
C ILE A 529 3.55 -19.95 -21.29
N LEU A 530 3.57 -21.09 -20.60
CA LEU A 530 4.47 -21.34 -19.47
C LEU A 530 5.93 -21.55 -19.89
N ARG A 531 6.21 -22.03 -21.11
CA ARG A 531 7.58 -22.20 -21.61
C ARG A 531 8.41 -20.90 -21.58
N LYS A 532 7.76 -19.73 -21.66
CA LYS A 532 8.43 -18.43 -21.55
C LYS A 532 8.64 -18.00 -20.10
N GLU A 533 7.70 -18.32 -19.21
CA GLU A 533 7.71 -17.93 -17.80
C GLU A 533 8.55 -18.88 -16.92
N SER A 534 8.68 -20.15 -17.29
CA SER A 534 9.43 -21.18 -16.55
C SER A 534 10.95 -20.97 -16.51
N LYS A 535 11.47 -20.02 -17.30
CA LYS A 535 12.89 -19.63 -17.30
C LYS A 535 13.32 -18.87 -16.04
N TYR A 536 12.35 -18.26 -15.34
CA TYR A 536 12.63 -17.34 -14.23
C TYR A 536 12.18 -17.87 -12.86
N ALA A 537 11.19 -18.75 -12.84
CA ALA A 537 10.71 -19.46 -11.65
C ALA A 537 9.86 -20.67 -12.08
N THR A 538 9.78 -21.72 -11.25
CA THR A 538 8.90 -22.87 -11.51
C THR A 538 7.43 -22.47 -11.29
N PRO A 539 6.58 -22.40 -12.33
CA PRO A 539 5.18 -22.03 -12.19
C PRO A 539 4.33 -23.11 -11.51
N ILE A 540 3.19 -22.71 -10.95
CA ILE A 540 2.16 -23.64 -10.48
C ILE A 540 0.97 -23.59 -11.44
N THR A 541 0.48 -24.76 -11.84
CA THR A 541 -0.68 -24.89 -12.74
C THR A 541 -1.82 -25.61 -12.04
N PHE A 542 -2.97 -24.94 -11.90
CA PHE A 542 -4.21 -25.54 -11.40
C PHE A 542 -5.11 -25.92 -12.56
N ILE A 543 -5.58 -27.17 -12.60
CA ILE A 543 -6.50 -27.68 -13.60
C ILE A 543 -7.82 -28.03 -12.92
N ILE A 544 -8.91 -27.33 -13.25
CA ILE A 544 -10.23 -27.54 -12.67
C ILE A 544 -11.15 -28.08 -13.77
N THR A 545 -11.44 -29.39 -13.75
CA THR A 545 -12.20 -30.07 -14.82
C THR A 545 -12.86 -31.36 -14.31
N ASP A 546 -13.86 -31.85 -15.03
CA ASP A 546 -14.43 -33.19 -14.83
C ASP A 546 -13.67 -34.28 -15.62
N GLY A 547 -12.64 -33.89 -16.38
CA GLY A 547 -11.73 -34.79 -17.08
C GLY A 547 -12.31 -35.45 -18.33
N LYS A 548 -13.49 -35.02 -18.81
CA LYS A 548 -14.17 -35.57 -19.99
C LYS A 548 -13.63 -34.98 -21.29
N ALA A 549 -12.38 -35.27 -21.63
CA ALA A 549 -11.77 -34.81 -22.88
C ALA A 549 -12.47 -35.44 -24.12
N ASN A 550 -13.11 -34.63 -24.94
CA ASN A 550 -13.95 -35.07 -26.08
C ASN A 550 -13.70 -34.29 -27.38
N VAL A 551 -12.61 -33.51 -27.44
CA VAL A 551 -12.11 -32.83 -28.64
C VAL A 551 -10.61 -33.11 -28.77
N SER A 552 -10.22 -33.84 -29.81
CA SER A 552 -8.83 -34.16 -30.15
C SER A 552 -8.20 -33.08 -31.04
N ILE A 553 -6.87 -32.98 -31.02
CA ILE A 553 -6.07 -32.14 -31.94
C ILE A 553 -5.67 -32.93 -33.20
N SER A 554 -5.39 -34.22 -33.03
CA SER A 554 -4.73 -35.11 -34.01
C SER A 554 -5.42 -36.49 -34.13
N GLY A 555 -6.55 -36.70 -33.44
CA GLY A 555 -7.37 -37.90 -33.53
C GLY A 555 -7.25 -38.87 -32.35
N ASN A 556 -6.16 -38.85 -31.57
CA ASN A 556 -5.97 -39.73 -30.40
C ASN A 556 -5.82 -38.93 -29.10
N ILE A 557 -6.95 -38.72 -28.42
CA ILE A 557 -7.03 -37.92 -27.18
C ILE A 557 -6.10 -38.47 -26.09
N LYS A 558 -6.03 -39.79 -25.91
CA LYS A 558 -5.21 -40.40 -24.86
C LYS A 558 -3.73 -40.09 -25.06
N HIS A 559 -3.21 -40.32 -26.27
CA HIS A 559 -1.81 -40.07 -26.60
C HIS A 559 -1.46 -38.57 -26.52
N GLU A 560 -2.38 -37.69 -26.93
CA GLU A 560 -2.21 -36.23 -26.80
C GLU A 560 -2.08 -35.79 -25.34
N LEU A 561 -2.99 -36.26 -24.48
CA LEU A 561 -2.98 -35.91 -23.06
C LEU A 561 -1.73 -36.45 -22.38
N GLU A 562 -1.27 -37.66 -22.70
CA GLU A 562 -0.03 -38.23 -22.15
C GLU A 562 1.19 -37.37 -22.50
N CYS A 563 1.36 -37.04 -23.79
CA CYS A 563 2.50 -36.25 -24.27
C CYS A 563 2.49 -34.82 -23.71
N LEU A 564 1.34 -34.16 -23.69
CA LEU A 564 1.21 -32.79 -23.20
C LEU A 564 1.35 -32.70 -21.69
N SER A 565 0.81 -33.66 -20.93
CA SER A 565 0.95 -33.70 -19.46
C SER A 565 2.40 -33.92 -19.05
N TYR A 566 3.13 -34.81 -19.74
CA TYR A 566 4.55 -35.01 -19.51
C TYR A 566 5.37 -33.74 -19.78
N LYS A 567 5.10 -33.05 -20.89
CA LYS A 567 5.77 -31.79 -21.23
C LYS A 567 5.46 -30.68 -20.23
N LEU A 568 4.22 -30.61 -19.73
CA LEU A 568 3.79 -29.61 -18.75
C LEU A 568 4.43 -29.85 -17.38
N GLY A 569 4.46 -31.10 -16.90
CA GLY A 569 5.05 -31.48 -15.62
C GLY A 569 6.56 -31.20 -15.51
N LYS A 570 7.28 -31.19 -16.64
CA LYS A 570 8.70 -30.80 -16.67
C LYS A 570 8.93 -29.30 -16.40
N ILE A 571 7.93 -28.46 -16.68
CA ILE A 571 8.09 -27.00 -16.63
C ILE A 571 7.25 -26.33 -15.54
N SER A 572 6.27 -27.02 -14.95
CA SER A 572 5.43 -26.50 -13.87
C SER A 572 5.01 -27.58 -12.87
N LYS A 573 4.71 -27.17 -11.63
CA LYS A 573 4.05 -28.03 -10.64
C LYS A 573 2.55 -28.08 -10.96
N VAL A 574 2.01 -29.25 -11.29
CA VAL A 574 0.61 -29.44 -11.72
C VAL A 574 -0.26 -29.92 -10.56
N ILE A 575 -1.39 -29.25 -10.33
CA ILE A 575 -2.43 -29.62 -9.35
C ILE A 575 -3.75 -29.74 -10.10
N ILE A 576 -4.40 -30.89 -9.99
CA ILE A 576 -5.66 -31.20 -10.66
C ILE A 576 -6.75 -31.29 -9.61
N ILE A 577 -7.84 -30.58 -9.83
CA ILE A 577 -9.02 -30.56 -8.98
C ILE A 577 -10.14 -31.22 -9.74
N ASP A 578 -10.42 -32.46 -9.35
CA ASP A 578 -11.40 -33.30 -10.00
C ASP A 578 -12.81 -32.88 -9.59
N THR A 579 -13.59 -32.47 -10.59
CA THR A 579 -14.99 -32.05 -10.40
C THR A 579 -16.01 -33.13 -10.78
N ASN A 580 -15.54 -34.36 -11.02
CA ASN A 580 -16.37 -35.52 -11.30
C ASN A 580 -16.88 -36.18 -10.00
N TYR A 581 -18.20 -36.28 -9.86
CA TYR A 581 -18.88 -36.86 -8.69
C TYR A 581 -19.31 -38.32 -8.86
N SER A 582 -19.08 -38.90 -10.04
CA SER A 582 -19.46 -40.28 -10.32
C SER A 582 -18.20 -41.12 -10.53
N GLU A 583 -17.97 -42.09 -9.65
CA GLU A 583 -16.86 -43.05 -9.73
C GLU A 583 -16.89 -43.92 -11.00
N PHE A 584 -18.00 -43.91 -11.73
CA PHE A 584 -18.26 -44.78 -12.89
C PHE A 584 -18.05 -44.10 -14.25
N LEU A 585 -17.79 -42.77 -14.29
CA LEU A 585 -17.58 -42.05 -15.55
C LEU A 585 -16.08 -41.97 -15.89
N PRO A 586 -15.66 -42.38 -17.10
CA PRO A 586 -14.25 -42.34 -17.48
C PRO A 586 -13.74 -40.89 -17.51
N SER A 587 -12.65 -40.64 -16.78
CA SER A 587 -11.99 -39.34 -16.66
C SER A 587 -10.50 -39.48 -16.93
N TYR A 588 -9.94 -38.53 -17.68
CA TYR A 588 -8.50 -38.47 -17.96
C TYR A 588 -7.69 -37.79 -16.84
N ASN A 589 -8.32 -37.35 -15.75
CA ASN A 589 -7.63 -36.63 -14.66
C ASN A 589 -6.52 -37.46 -14.01
N LYS A 590 -6.75 -38.77 -13.77
CA LYS A 590 -5.73 -39.69 -13.25
C LYS A 590 -4.52 -39.81 -14.19
N LEU A 591 -4.79 -39.95 -15.48
CA LEU A 591 -3.75 -40.04 -16.51
C LEU A 591 -2.89 -38.75 -16.57
N ILE A 592 -3.53 -37.58 -16.48
CA ILE A 592 -2.83 -36.29 -16.50
C ILE A 592 -1.97 -36.14 -15.24
N ALA A 593 -2.47 -36.52 -14.05
CA ALA A 593 -1.72 -36.46 -12.80
C ALA A 593 -0.46 -37.34 -12.86
N GLU A 594 -0.62 -38.61 -13.24
CA GLU A 594 0.50 -39.56 -13.34
C GLU A 594 1.57 -39.09 -14.32
N LYS A 595 1.17 -38.65 -15.52
CA LYS A 595 2.13 -38.25 -16.57
C LYS A 595 2.79 -36.90 -16.30
N SER A 596 2.14 -36.01 -15.56
CA SER A 596 2.73 -34.72 -15.15
C SER A 596 3.49 -34.78 -13.82
N ASN A 597 3.51 -35.92 -13.13
CA ASN A 597 3.96 -36.04 -11.73
C ASN A 597 3.23 -35.02 -10.82
N GLY A 598 1.94 -34.80 -11.09
CA GLY A 598 1.09 -33.81 -10.46
C GLY A 598 0.22 -34.40 -9.35
N ILE A 599 -0.39 -33.51 -8.55
CA ILE A 599 -1.27 -33.87 -7.44
C ILE A 599 -2.72 -33.89 -7.92
N LEU A 600 -3.46 -34.98 -7.65
CA LEU A 600 -4.90 -35.07 -7.92
C LEU A 600 -5.69 -34.89 -6.61
N LEU A 601 -6.64 -33.96 -6.60
CA LEU A 601 -7.51 -33.65 -5.47
C LEU A 601 -8.97 -33.88 -5.85
N ASN A 602 -9.72 -34.64 -5.05
CA ASN A 602 -11.16 -34.83 -5.24
C ASN A 602 -11.95 -33.75 -4.47
N ILE A 603 -13.05 -33.22 -5.03
CA ILE A 603 -13.89 -32.21 -4.35
C ILE A 603 -14.37 -32.70 -2.98
N ASN A 604 -14.71 -33.97 -2.81
CA ASN A 604 -15.21 -34.48 -1.53
C ASN A 604 -14.13 -34.46 -0.43
N ASP A 605 -12.86 -34.60 -0.80
CA ASP A 605 -11.71 -34.47 0.12
C ASP A 605 -11.23 -33.02 0.28
N SER A 606 -11.65 -32.13 -0.63
CA SER A 606 -11.23 -30.72 -0.70
C SER A 606 -11.83 -29.83 0.39
N ILE A 607 -12.73 -30.38 1.22
CA ILE A 607 -13.26 -29.69 2.42
C ILE A 607 -12.35 -29.94 3.64
N ARG A 608 -11.43 -30.93 3.60
CA ARG A 608 -10.53 -31.24 4.73
C ARG A 608 -9.03 -31.12 4.44
N PHE A 609 -8.58 -31.14 3.19
CA PHE A 609 -7.13 -31.11 2.90
C PHE A 609 -6.74 -30.10 1.81
N LEU A 610 -6.29 -28.93 2.25
CA LEU A 610 -5.41 -28.05 1.46
C LEU A 610 -4.37 -27.37 2.36
N ASN A 611 -3.73 -28.17 3.22
CA ASN A 611 -2.41 -27.88 3.80
C ASN A 611 -1.34 -28.41 2.83
N ILE A 612 -1.17 -27.77 1.66
CA ILE A 612 -0.08 -28.14 0.75
C ILE A 612 1.21 -27.53 1.28
N ARG A 613 2.02 -28.34 1.98
CA ARG A 613 3.44 -28.08 2.19
C ARG A 613 4.15 -28.20 0.84
N ILE A 614 4.47 -27.07 0.22
CA ILE A 614 5.45 -27.03 -0.86
C ILE A 614 6.82 -26.90 -0.17
N THR A 615 7.52 -28.02 -0.05
CA THR A 615 8.97 -28.01 0.21
C THR A 615 9.73 -27.56 -1.02
#